data_AF-A0A8J5C282-F1
#
_entry.id   AF-A0A8J5C282-F1
#
_cell.length_a   1.000
_cell.length_b   1.000
_cell.length_c   1.000
_cell.angle_alpha   90.00
_cell.angle_beta   90.00
_cell.angle_gamma   90.00
#
_symmetry.space_group_name_H-M   'P 1'
#
loop_
_entity.id
_entity.type
_entity.pdbx_description
1 polymer ?
#
loop_
_entity_poly.entity_id
_entity_poly.type
_entity_poly.pdbx_seq_one_letter_code
_entity_poly.pdbx_strand_id
1 'polypeptide(L)'
;MAFAVSDELLGTFVPIAVYWLYSGMYVLFDGYDEYRLHSKSEEKSKNGVSKGAVVRGVLLQQAVQCVVCILLFAFVGGDDVSGAKPQQPGPLVVLAQFAGAMLVMDTWQYFMHRYMHTNKFLYKHLHSKHHSLVVPYAYGALYNHPLEGLIMDTVGGAVSFLVTGMTPRTSIYFFSFATVKTVDDHCGLCIPGNLFHAFFSNNSAYHDIHHQLYGSKYNFSQPFFVMWDKIMGTYMPYSLETRKEGGLEARPTGVKKD
;
A
#
# COMPACT_ATOMS: atom_id res chain seq x y z
N MET A 1 19.73 10.74 -30.60
CA MET A 1 19.30 9.39 -30.19
C MET A 1 18.64 9.50 -28.84
N ALA A 2 17.35 9.20 -28.73
CA ALA A 2 16.71 9.13 -27.42
C ALA A 2 17.22 7.87 -26.71
N PHE A 3 17.78 8.01 -25.51
CA PHE A 3 18.08 6.87 -24.65
C PHE A 3 16.75 6.18 -24.31
N ALA A 4 16.43 5.07 -24.97
CA ALA A 4 15.27 4.27 -24.61
C ALA A 4 15.61 3.52 -23.31
N VAL A 5 14.99 3.92 -22.21
CA VAL A 5 15.08 3.21 -20.92
C VAL A 5 14.34 1.88 -21.06
N SER A 6 14.92 0.79 -20.54
CA SER A 6 14.35 -0.54 -20.64
C SER A 6 13.11 -0.70 -19.74
N ASP A 7 12.18 -1.58 -20.10
CA ASP A 7 10.96 -1.79 -19.30
C ASP A 7 11.28 -2.37 -17.92
N GLU A 8 12.42 -3.06 -17.77
CA GLU A 8 12.94 -3.55 -16.48
C GLU A 8 13.30 -2.37 -15.57
N LEU A 9 14.10 -1.42 -16.07
CA LEU A 9 14.49 -0.22 -15.32
C LEU A 9 13.27 0.64 -14.99
N LEU A 10 12.33 0.79 -15.94
CA LEU A 10 11.09 1.50 -15.69
C LEU A 10 10.25 0.77 -14.62
N GLY A 11 10.12 -0.55 -14.70
CA GLY A 11 9.45 -1.41 -13.72
C GLY A 11 10.01 -1.27 -12.31
N THR A 12 11.33 -1.14 -12.19
CA THR A 12 11.98 -0.97 -10.89
C THR A 12 11.79 0.44 -10.32
N PHE A 13 12.00 1.49 -11.13
CA PHE A 13 12.13 2.86 -10.60
C PHE A 13 10.86 3.72 -10.70
N VAL A 14 9.96 3.46 -11.65
CA VAL A 14 8.75 4.28 -11.81
C VAL A 14 7.82 4.20 -10.60
N PRO A 15 7.49 3.01 -10.05
CA PRO A 15 6.65 2.95 -8.84
C PRO A 15 7.27 3.68 -7.64
N ILE A 16 8.61 3.64 -7.50
CA ILE A 16 9.33 4.37 -6.44
C ILE A 16 9.23 5.89 -6.63
N ALA A 17 9.41 6.37 -7.87
CA ALA A 17 9.23 7.79 -8.16
C ALA A 17 7.79 8.23 -7.87
N VAL A 18 6.79 7.45 -8.29
CA VAL A 18 5.37 7.68 -8.02
C VAL A 18 5.09 7.70 -6.51
N TYR A 19 5.67 6.78 -5.74
CA TYR A 19 5.56 6.75 -4.28
C TYR A 19 5.96 8.09 -3.65
N TRP A 20 7.16 8.57 -3.97
CA TRP A 20 7.69 9.81 -3.37
C TRP A 20 6.98 11.06 -3.88
N LEU A 21 6.59 11.10 -5.15
CA LEU A 21 5.81 12.21 -5.71
C LEU A 21 4.43 12.31 -5.05
N TYR A 22 3.69 11.21 -4.99
CA TYR A 22 2.33 11.20 -4.45
C TYR A 22 2.31 11.39 -2.93
N SER A 23 3.24 10.76 -2.20
CA SER A 23 3.37 11.02 -0.75
C SER A 23 3.84 12.44 -0.45
N GLY A 24 4.72 13.02 -1.28
CA GLY A 24 5.15 14.41 -1.20
C GLY A 24 3.99 15.39 -1.38
N MET A 25 3.05 15.11 -2.28
CA MET A 25 1.83 15.92 -2.44
C MET A 25 1.03 16.02 -1.13
N TYR A 26 0.88 14.91 -0.40
CA TYR A 26 0.19 14.89 0.89
C TYR A 26 0.92 15.65 2.00
N VAL A 27 2.25 15.77 1.93
CA VAL A 27 3.03 16.62 2.84
C VAL A 27 2.76 18.10 2.57
N LEU A 28 2.55 18.48 1.30
CA LEU A 28 2.26 19.85 0.91
C LEU A 28 0.82 20.30 1.25
N PHE A 29 -0.08 19.36 1.57
CA PHE A 29 -1.44 19.65 2.06
C PHE A 29 -1.48 20.09 3.54
N ASP A 30 -0.72 21.15 3.86
CA ASP A 30 -0.61 21.69 5.22
C ASP A 30 -1.90 22.41 5.70
N GLY A 31 -2.85 22.69 4.79
CA GLY A 31 -4.10 23.40 5.07
C GLY A 31 -5.37 22.54 5.19
N TYR A 32 -5.26 21.21 5.17
CA TYR A 32 -6.41 20.28 5.23
C TYR A 32 -6.61 19.66 6.62
N ASP A 33 -6.27 20.40 7.67
CA ASP A 33 -6.30 19.90 9.06
C ASP A 33 -7.72 19.52 9.51
N GLU A 34 -8.77 20.14 8.95
CA GLU A 34 -10.17 19.76 9.18
C GLU A 34 -10.56 18.37 8.65
N TYR A 35 -9.74 17.77 7.77
CA TYR A 35 -9.96 16.44 7.21
C TYR A 35 -9.01 15.39 7.76
N ARG A 36 -8.12 15.74 8.69
CA ARG A 36 -7.17 14.81 9.32
C ARG A 36 -7.87 13.93 10.34
N LEU A 37 -7.56 12.62 10.28
CA LEU A 37 -8.03 11.63 11.26
C LEU A 37 -7.36 11.78 12.63
N HIS A 38 -6.12 12.26 12.65
CA HIS A 38 -5.35 12.54 13.88
C HIS A 38 -4.76 13.94 13.82
N SER A 39 -4.68 14.62 14.95
CA SER A 39 -3.97 15.91 15.03
C SER A 39 -2.46 15.72 14.82
N LYS A 40 -1.76 16.76 14.36
CA LYS A 40 -0.28 16.72 14.20
C LYS A 40 0.44 16.47 15.53
N SER A 41 -0.14 16.87 16.65
CA SER A 41 0.38 16.60 17.99
C SER A 41 0.21 15.12 18.38
N GLU A 42 -0.93 14.50 18.06
CA GLU A 42 -1.12 13.06 18.21
C GLU A 42 -0.16 12.26 17.34
N GLU A 43 -0.01 12.62 16.06
CA GLU A 43 0.96 11.97 15.16
C GLU A 43 2.37 11.99 15.77
N LYS A 44 2.80 13.14 16.31
CA LYS A 44 4.13 13.30 16.91
C LYS A 44 4.31 12.54 18.23
N SER A 45 3.24 12.39 19.01
CA SER A 45 3.32 11.80 20.36
C SER A 45 3.02 10.31 20.39
N LYS A 46 2.16 9.81 19.49
CA LYS A 46 1.74 8.39 19.45
C LYS A 46 2.65 7.53 18.59
N ASN A 47 3.30 8.09 17.57
CA ASN A 47 4.22 7.32 16.72
C ASN A 47 5.53 7.04 17.46
N GLY A 48 5.94 5.78 17.49
CA GLY A 48 7.12 5.31 18.22
C GLY A 48 8.46 5.62 17.54
N VAL A 49 8.44 6.24 16.37
CA VAL A 49 9.63 6.49 15.53
C VAL A 49 9.62 7.90 14.93
N SER A 50 10.80 8.47 14.71
CA SER A 50 10.93 9.77 14.06
C SER A 50 10.68 9.68 12.54
N LYS A 51 10.20 10.78 11.94
CA LYS A 51 10.02 10.90 10.48
C LYS A 51 11.29 10.58 9.68
N GLY A 52 12.46 10.98 10.20
CA GLY A 52 13.75 10.66 9.57
C GLY A 52 14.10 9.17 9.61
N ALA A 53 13.75 8.46 10.68
CA ALA A 53 13.88 7.00 10.74
C ALA A 53 12.95 6.31 9.74
N VAL A 54 11.73 6.84 9.58
CA VAL A 54 10.77 6.36 8.58
C VAL A 54 11.31 6.48 7.16
N VAL A 55 11.75 7.68 6.76
CA VAL A 55 12.32 7.89 5.42
C VAL A 55 13.49 6.95 5.15
N ARG A 56 14.42 6.79 6.11
CA ARG A 56 15.55 5.84 5.96
C ARG A 56 15.06 4.39 5.84
N GLY A 57 14.04 4.02 6.60
CA GLY A 57 13.45 2.69 6.56
C GLY A 57 12.79 2.37 5.22
N VAL A 58 12.02 3.30 4.67
CA VAL A 58 11.38 3.17 3.35
C VAL A 58 12.44 3.09 2.25
N LEU A 59 13.46 3.97 2.28
CA LEU A 59 14.55 3.94 1.31
C LEU A 59 15.34 2.62 1.38
N LEU A 60 15.57 2.08 2.57
CA LEU A 60 16.20 0.76 2.74
C LEU A 60 15.34 -0.35 2.13
N GLN A 61 14.03 -0.37 2.39
CA GLN A 61 13.13 -1.35 1.80
C GLN A 61 13.14 -1.26 0.27
N GLN A 62 12.99 -0.05 -0.28
CA GLN A 62 13.01 0.18 -1.73
C GLN A 62 14.35 -0.23 -2.35
N ALA A 63 15.48 0.05 -1.69
CA ALA A 63 16.79 -0.38 -2.16
C ALA A 63 16.92 -1.91 -2.20
N VAL A 64 16.44 -2.61 -1.16
CA VAL A 64 16.41 -4.08 -1.14
C VAL A 64 15.52 -4.63 -2.26
N GLN A 65 14.32 -4.07 -2.45
CA GLN A 65 13.41 -4.46 -3.53
C GLN A 65 14.03 -4.22 -4.92
N CYS A 66 14.73 -3.08 -5.12
CA CYS A 66 15.46 -2.81 -6.36
C CYS A 66 16.55 -3.85 -6.62
N VAL A 67 17.37 -4.17 -5.62
CA VAL A 67 18.44 -5.18 -5.75
C VAL A 67 17.84 -6.53 -6.11
N VAL A 68 16.78 -6.97 -5.42
CA VAL A 68 16.11 -8.24 -5.73
C VAL A 68 15.53 -8.23 -7.14
N CYS A 69 14.88 -7.14 -7.55
CA CYS A 69 14.29 -6.99 -8.88
C CYS A 69 15.35 -7.05 -9.99
N ILE A 70 16.47 -6.33 -9.82
CA ILE A 70 17.60 -6.34 -10.77
C ILE A 70 18.25 -7.74 -10.84
N LEU A 71 18.45 -8.41 -9.70
CA LEU A 71 18.99 -9.77 -9.68
C LEU A 71 18.06 -10.74 -10.38
N LEU A 72 16.75 -10.70 -10.11
CA LEU A 72 15.76 -11.53 -10.79
C LEU A 72 15.82 -11.33 -12.30
N PHE A 73 15.91 -10.08 -12.78
CA PHE A 73 16.08 -9.83 -14.21
C PHE A 73 17.41 -10.33 -14.76
N ALA A 74 18.51 -10.19 -14.03
CA ALA A 74 19.80 -10.72 -14.47
C ALA A 74 19.81 -12.26 -14.60
N PHE A 75 19.05 -12.96 -13.75
CA PHE A 75 18.92 -14.42 -13.80
C PHE A 75 17.88 -14.92 -14.80
N VAL A 76 16.78 -14.17 -15.01
CA VAL A 76 15.66 -14.59 -15.88
C VAL A 76 15.76 -14.03 -17.30
N GLY A 77 16.32 -12.83 -17.46
CA GLY A 77 16.43 -12.12 -18.75
C GLY A 77 17.55 -12.62 -19.66
N GLY A 78 18.22 -13.73 -19.32
CA GLY A 78 19.28 -14.34 -20.13
C GLY A 78 18.79 -15.04 -21.40
N ASP A 79 17.48 -15.28 -21.55
CA ASP A 79 16.94 -16.21 -22.56
C ASP A 79 16.08 -15.56 -23.67
N ASP A 80 16.06 -14.23 -23.80
CA ASP A 80 15.23 -13.56 -24.81
C ASP A 80 15.89 -13.54 -26.21
N VAL A 81 15.92 -14.71 -26.85
CA VAL A 81 16.54 -14.99 -28.17
C VAL A 81 15.71 -14.44 -29.34
N SER A 82 14.51 -13.90 -29.10
CA SER A 82 13.55 -13.59 -30.19
C SER A 82 13.67 -12.18 -30.78
N GLY A 83 14.23 -11.20 -30.06
CA GLY A 83 14.32 -9.80 -30.49
C GLY A 83 12.97 -9.11 -30.80
N ALA A 84 11.84 -9.80 -30.58
CA ALA A 84 10.51 -9.29 -30.86
C ALA A 84 10.00 -8.51 -29.64
N LYS A 85 9.68 -7.22 -29.82
CA LYS A 85 9.06 -6.44 -28.75
C LYS A 85 7.68 -7.02 -28.43
N PRO A 86 7.37 -7.34 -27.16
CA PRO A 86 6.05 -7.79 -26.76
C PRO A 86 4.99 -6.78 -27.19
N GLN A 87 4.02 -7.21 -28.00
CA GLN A 87 2.93 -6.35 -28.43
C GLN A 87 2.02 -6.03 -27.24
N GLN A 88 1.69 -4.74 -27.07
CA GLN A 88 0.76 -4.33 -26.02
C GLN A 88 -0.65 -4.87 -26.29
N PRO A 89 -1.33 -5.48 -25.30
CA PRO A 89 -2.70 -5.93 -25.45
C PRO A 89 -3.66 -4.77 -25.73
N GLY A 90 -4.81 -5.08 -26.31
CA GLY A 90 -5.88 -4.10 -26.49
C GLY A 90 -6.42 -3.57 -25.14
N PRO A 91 -7.02 -2.37 -25.11
CA PRO A 91 -7.46 -1.73 -23.87
C PRO A 91 -8.38 -2.59 -22.99
N LEU A 92 -9.29 -3.36 -23.58
CA LEU A 92 -10.18 -4.26 -22.82
C LEU A 92 -9.41 -5.37 -22.10
N VAL A 93 -8.37 -5.91 -22.73
CA VAL A 93 -7.50 -6.91 -22.11
C VAL A 93 -6.72 -6.27 -20.98
N VAL A 94 -6.18 -5.07 -21.17
CA VAL A 94 -5.51 -4.32 -20.10
C VAL A 94 -6.44 -4.06 -18.91
N LEU A 95 -7.69 -3.66 -19.16
CA LEU A 95 -8.68 -3.46 -18.09
C LEU A 95 -9.02 -4.76 -17.36
N ALA A 96 -9.18 -5.87 -18.08
CA ALA A 96 -9.39 -7.18 -17.47
C ALA A 96 -8.18 -7.64 -16.64
N GLN A 97 -6.96 -7.37 -17.13
CA GLN A 97 -5.71 -7.63 -16.40
C GLN A 97 -5.63 -6.80 -15.12
N PHE A 98 -5.97 -5.51 -15.17
CA PHE A 98 -6.06 -4.65 -13.99
C PHE A 98 -7.06 -5.20 -12.98
N ALA A 99 -8.27 -5.53 -13.41
CA ALA A 99 -9.30 -6.08 -12.54
C ALA A 99 -8.87 -7.40 -11.88
N GLY A 100 -8.32 -8.33 -12.68
CA GLY A 100 -7.77 -9.58 -12.17
C GLY A 100 -6.61 -9.36 -11.20
N ALA A 101 -5.72 -8.42 -11.50
CA ALA A 101 -4.53 -8.16 -10.69
C ALA A 101 -4.91 -7.52 -9.35
N MET A 102 -5.93 -6.64 -9.32
CA MET A 102 -6.48 -6.12 -8.07
C MET A 102 -7.00 -7.26 -7.18
N LEU A 103 -7.75 -8.21 -7.73
CA LEU A 103 -8.28 -9.35 -6.97
C LEU A 103 -7.18 -10.29 -6.46
N VAL A 104 -6.19 -10.60 -7.31
CA VAL A 104 -5.06 -11.45 -6.94
C VAL A 104 -4.20 -10.79 -5.85
N MET A 105 -3.90 -9.50 -6.03
CA MET A 105 -3.12 -8.73 -5.06
C MET A 105 -3.85 -8.63 -3.71
N ASP A 106 -5.13 -8.24 -3.70
CA ASP A 106 -5.93 -8.15 -2.48
C ASP A 106 -5.99 -9.49 -1.74
N THR A 107 -6.09 -10.60 -2.49
CA THR A 107 -6.08 -11.95 -1.91
C THR A 107 -4.75 -12.24 -1.23
N TRP A 108 -3.63 -12.05 -1.94
CA TRP A 108 -2.31 -12.25 -1.36
C TRP A 108 -2.09 -11.39 -0.12
N GLN A 109 -2.36 -10.10 -0.27
CA GLN A 109 -2.16 -9.09 0.76
C GLN A 109 -3.01 -9.38 2.00
N TYR A 110 -4.31 -9.64 1.85
CA TYR A 110 -5.18 -9.95 2.98
C TYR A 110 -4.67 -11.15 3.81
N PHE A 111 -4.41 -12.29 3.15
CA PHE A 111 -4.07 -13.51 3.87
C PHE A 111 -2.71 -13.40 4.55
N MET A 112 -1.74 -12.79 3.89
CA MET A 112 -0.42 -12.63 4.48
C MET A 112 -0.38 -11.55 5.56
N HIS A 113 -1.11 -10.46 5.39
CA HIS A 113 -1.24 -9.42 6.40
C HIS A 113 -1.90 -9.97 7.68
N ARG A 114 -3.02 -10.69 7.53
CA ARG A 114 -3.67 -11.38 8.66
C ARG A 114 -2.76 -12.43 9.29
N TYR A 115 -1.99 -13.17 8.50
CA TYR A 115 -1.05 -14.14 9.05
C TYR A 115 0.06 -13.47 9.86
N MET A 116 0.61 -12.35 9.39
CA MET A 116 1.61 -11.58 10.13
C MET A 116 1.06 -11.03 11.45
N HIS A 117 -0.22 -10.66 11.52
CA HIS A 117 -0.87 -10.27 12.76
C HIS A 117 -1.13 -11.43 13.73
N THR A 118 -1.59 -12.56 13.22
CA THR A 118 -2.01 -13.70 14.06
C THR A 118 -0.82 -14.54 14.52
N ASN A 119 0.29 -14.55 13.77
CA ASN A 119 1.53 -15.19 14.15
C ASN A 119 2.38 -14.25 15.04
N LYS A 120 2.54 -14.61 16.32
CA LYS A 120 3.30 -13.81 17.30
C LYS A 120 4.75 -13.52 16.89
N PHE A 121 5.41 -14.46 16.22
CA PHE A 121 6.80 -14.27 15.77
C PHE A 121 6.85 -13.25 14.64
N LEU A 122 6.02 -13.43 13.61
CA LEU A 122 5.99 -12.52 12.46
C LEU A 122 5.54 -11.12 12.86
N TYR A 123 4.54 -11.01 13.74
CA TYR A 123 4.14 -9.71 14.29
C TYR A 123 5.31 -9.05 15.02
N LYS A 124 5.89 -9.74 16.01
CA LYS A 124 6.94 -9.14 16.86
C LYS A 124 8.16 -8.70 16.05
N HIS A 125 8.58 -9.48 15.06
CA HIS A 125 9.86 -9.26 14.38
C HIS A 125 9.77 -8.56 13.02
N LEU A 126 8.60 -8.57 12.37
CA LEU A 126 8.41 -7.95 11.06
C LEU A 126 7.38 -6.83 11.17
N HIS A 127 6.11 -7.20 11.40
CA HIS A 127 4.98 -6.30 11.20
C HIS A 127 4.80 -5.24 12.30
N SER A 128 5.32 -5.48 13.50
CA SER A 128 5.32 -4.49 14.58
C SER A 128 6.10 -3.21 14.23
N LYS A 129 7.05 -3.29 13.29
CA LYS A 129 7.75 -2.10 12.79
C LYS A 129 6.79 -1.19 12.04
N HIS A 130 5.91 -1.76 11.22
CA HIS A 130 4.86 -1.00 10.53
C HIS A 130 3.89 -0.38 11.53
N HIS A 131 3.39 -1.17 12.48
CA HIS A 131 2.49 -0.72 13.56
C HIS A 131 3.16 0.18 14.62
N SER A 132 4.45 0.49 14.50
CA SER A 132 5.08 1.56 15.29
C SER A 132 4.59 2.95 14.84
N LEU A 133 3.94 3.03 13.67
CA LEU A 133 3.21 4.19 13.16
C LEU A 133 1.72 4.09 13.49
N VAL A 134 1.38 4.20 14.77
CA VAL A 134 -0.01 4.19 15.29
C VAL A 134 -0.92 5.23 14.61
N VAL A 135 -0.34 6.35 14.19
CA VAL A 135 -1.00 7.38 13.37
C VAL A 135 -0.36 7.32 11.98
N PRO A 136 -1.03 6.68 11.00
CA PRO A 136 -0.54 6.57 9.63
C PRO A 136 -0.39 7.95 8.96
N TYR A 137 0.59 8.05 8.08
CA TYR A 137 0.77 9.17 7.16
C TYR A 137 1.39 8.68 5.84
N ALA A 138 1.22 9.48 4.78
CA ALA A 138 1.44 9.07 3.39
C ALA A 138 2.81 8.39 3.11
N TYR A 139 3.93 9.04 3.45
CA TYR A 139 5.27 8.48 3.23
C TYR A 139 5.68 7.44 4.31
N GLY A 140 4.78 7.11 5.23
CA GLY A 140 4.92 5.98 6.17
C GLY A 140 4.35 4.67 5.63
N ALA A 141 3.65 4.70 4.50
CA ALA A 141 2.92 3.54 3.95
C ALA A 141 3.80 2.30 3.71
N LEU A 142 5.07 2.50 3.36
CA LEU A 142 6.05 1.44 3.14
C LEU A 142 7.11 1.41 4.24
N TYR A 143 6.79 1.87 5.46
CA TYR A 143 7.68 1.73 6.59
C TYR A 143 7.50 0.38 7.25
N ASN A 144 8.09 -0.66 6.67
CA ASN A 144 8.04 -2.01 7.23
C ASN A 144 9.42 -2.68 7.28
N HIS A 145 9.49 -3.93 7.75
CA HIS A 145 10.74 -4.68 7.73
C HIS A 145 11.06 -5.10 6.27
N PRO A 146 12.29 -5.00 5.75
CA PRO A 146 12.56 -5.32 4.35
C PRO A 146 12.06 -6.70 3.88
N LEU A 147 12.16 -7.72 4.74
CA LEU A 147 11.59 -9.05 4.47
C LEU A 147 10.06 -9.04 4.32
N GLU A 148 9.36 -8.21 5.08
CA GLU A 148 7.92 -8.01 4.93
C GLU A 148 7.60 -7.36 3.58
N GLY A 149 8.29 -6.28 3.20
CA GLY A 149 8.15 -5.67 1.88
C GLY A 149 8.46 -6.63 0.71
N LEU A 150 9.38 -7.58 0.89
CA LEU A 150 9.61 -8.64 -0.11
C LEU A 150 8.43 -9.61 -0.19
N ILE A 151 7.96 -10.13 0.95
CA ILE A 151 6.86 -11.10 0.99
C ILE A 151 5.54 -10.47 0.54
N MET A 152 5.25 -9.26 0.98
CA MET A 152 3.98 -8.58 0.72
C MET A 152 4.00 -7.99 -0.69
N ASP A 153 4.93 -7.08 -0.98
CA ASP A 153 4.87 -6.28 -2.20
C ASP A 153 5.53 -7.01 -3.38
N THR A 154 6.74 -7.57 -3.18
CA THR A 154 7.49 -8.19 -4.29
C THR A 154 6.85 -9.51 -4.72
N VAL A 155 6.58 -10.42 -3.78
CA VAL A 155 5.93 -11.70 -4.13
C VAL A 155 4.47 -11.47 -4.52
N GLY A 156 3.72 -10.64 -3.79
CA GLY A 156 2.33 -10.33 -4.15
C GLY A 156 2.20 -9.67 -5.53
N GLY A 157 3.11 -8.74 -5.85
CA GLY A 157 3.21 -8.14 -7.17
C GLY A 157 3.58 -9.16 -8.25
N ALA A 158 4.59 -10.01 -8.01
CA ALA A 158 5.00 -11.04 -8.96
C ALA A 158 3.87 -12.04 -9.25
N VAL A 159 3.14 -12.50 -8.23
CA VAL A 159 1.97 -13.38 -8.40
C VAL A 159 0.89 -12.67 -9.21
N SER A 160 0.59 -11.40 -8.91
CA SER A 160 -0.40 -10.61 -9.67
C SER A 160 0.01 -10.45 -11.13
N PHE A 161 1.28 -10.19 -11.40
CA PHE A 161 1.86 -10.08 -12.75
C PHE A 161 1.73 -11.38 -13.53
N LEU A 162 2.19 -12.49 -12.96
CA LEU A 162 2.23 -13.79 -13.61
C LEU A 162 0.83 -14.34 -13.88
N VAL A 163 -0.07 -14.28 -12.88
CA VAL A 163 -1.42 -14.85 -13.00
C VAL A 163 -2.26 -14.10 -14.04
N THR A 164 -2.08 -12.79 -14.17
CA THR A 164 -2.85 -11.98 -15.13
C THR A 164 -2.20 -11.87 -16.50
N GLY A 165 -0.97 -12.38 -16.67
CA GLY A 165 -0.23 -12.30 -17.92
C GLY A 165 0.01 -10.86 -18.38
N MET A 166 0.15 -9.92 -17.44
CA MET A 166 0.46 -8.53 -17.78
C MET A 166 1.76 -8.45 -18.57
N THR A 167 1.83 -7.53 -19.53
CA THR A 167 3.14 -7.16 -20.09
C THR A 167 3.94 -6.37 -19.06
N PRO A 168 5.28 -6.29 -19.17
CA PRO A 168 6.09 -5.43 -18.31
C PRO A 168 5.60 -3.98 -18.29
N ARG A 169 5.13 -3.46 -19.43
CA ARG A 169 4.57 -2.12 -19.52
C ARG A 169 3.22 -1.97 -18.82
N THR A 170 2.32 -2.95 -18.97
CA THR A 170 1.05 -2.98 -18.22
C THR A 170 1.30 -3.01 -16.72
N SER A 171 2.29 -3.79 -16.29
CA SER A 171 2.61 -3.94 -14.87
C SER A 171 3.20 -2.67 -14.25
N ILE A 172 4.00 -1.89 -15.00
CA ILE A 172 4.45 -0.55 -14.55
C ILE A 172 3.26 0.33 -14.17
N TYR A 173 2.24 0.42 -15.03
CA TYR A 173 1.05 1.22 -14.74
C TYR A 173 0.25 0.66 -13.57
N PHE A 174 0.07 -0.66 -13.52
CA PHE A 174 -0.68 -1.31 -12.45
C PHE A 174 0.00 -1.12 -11.08
N PHE A 175 1.31 -1.36 -10.98
CA PHE A 175 2.04 -1.20 -9.72
C PHE A 175 2.19 0.27 -9.31
N SER A 176 2.27 1.19 -10.27
CA SER A 176 2.18 2.62 -9.97
C SER A 176 0.81 2.98 -9.37
N PHE A 177 -0.27 2.45 -9.95
CA PHE A 177 -1.63 2.64 -9.43
C PHE A 177 -1.80 2.02 -8.03
N ALA A 178 -1.32 0.80 -7.82
CA ALA A 178 -1.33 0.14 -6.51
C ALA A 178 -0.54 0.94 -5.47
N THR A 179 0.63 1.47 -5.86
CA THR A 179 1.47 2.34 -5.00
C THR A 179 0.73 3.60 -4.58
N VAL A 180 0.08 4.28 -5.53
CA VAL A 180 -0.76 5.46 -5.24
C VAL A 180 -1.86 5.08 -4.25
N LYS A 181 -2.54 3.95 -4.47
CA LYS A 181 -3.60 3.47 -3.58
C LYS A 181 -3.10 3.17 -2.16
N THR A 182 -1.97 2.48 -2.01
CA THR A 182 -1.35 2.22 -0.70
C THR A 182 -1.00 3.52 0.02
N VAL A 183 -0.42 4.50 -0.67
CA VAL A 183 -0.12 5.81 -0.08
C VAL A 183 -1.38 6.55 0.33
N ASP A 184 -2.44 6.49 -0.48
CA ASP A 184 -3.75 7.08 -0.21
C ASP A 184 -4.40 6.48 1.05
N ASP A 185 -4.33 5.16 1.21
CA ASP A 185 -4.85 4.43 2.37
C ASP A 185 -4.13 4.76 3.67
N HIS A 186 -2.90 5.27 3.59
CA HIS A 186 -2.12 5.67 4.76
C HIS A 186 -2.06 7.18 4.95
N CYS A 187 -2.66 8.00 4.07
CA CYS A 187 -2.38 9.44 4.08
C CYS A 187 -2.89 10.16 5.33
N GLY A 188 -3.80 9.54 6.08
CA GLY A 188 -4.35 10.08 7.34
C GLY A 188 -5.37 11.20 7.10
N LEU A 189 -5.84 11.37 5.87
CA LEU A 189 -6.76 12.42 5.43
C LEU A 189 -8.00 11.81 4.77
N CYS A 190 -9.17 12.34 5.11
CA CYS A 190 -10.43 12.04 4.43
C CYS A 190 -10.94 13.27 3.67
N ILE A 191 -10.26 13.63 2.58
CA ILE A 191 -10.58 14.82 1.77
C ILE A 191 -11.86 14.56 0.95
N PRO A 192 -12.85 15.48 0.99
CA PRO A 192 -14.03 15.41 0.14
C PRO A 192 -13.65 15.41 -1.34
N GLY A 193 -14.26 14.51 -2.12
CA GLY A 193 -13.97 14.39 -3.56
C GLY A 193 -12.72 13.57 -3.90
N ASN A 194 -12.04 12.96 -2.91
CA ASN A 194 -11.03 11.94 -3.21
C ASN A 194 -11.69 10.78 -3.99
N LEU A 195 -11.28 10.61 -5.26
CA LEU A 195 -11.83 9.59 -6.15
C LEU A 195 -11.59 8.17 -5.62
N PHE A 196 -10.45 7.92 -4.97
CA PHE A 196 -10.18 6.59 -4.40
C PHE A 196 -11.18 6.24 -3.32
N HIS A 197 -11.51 7.19 -2.43
CA HIS A 197 -12.49 6.98 -1.38
C HIS A 197 -13.92 6.79 -1.94
N ALA A 198 -14.20 7.28 -3.15
CA ALA A 198 -15.48 7.08 -3.82
C ALA A 198 -15.61 5.70 -4.49
N PHE A 199 -14.51 5.17 -5.04
CA PHE A 199 -14.52 3.89 -5.76
C PHE A 199 -14.11 2.68 -4.89
N PHE A 200 -13.34 2.91 -3.83
CA PHE A 200 -12.78 1.86 -2.98
C PHE A 200 -13.19 2.06 -1.52
N SER A 201 -13.77 1.01 -0.92
CA SER A 201 -14.13 1.03 0.50
C SER A 201 -12.92 0.90 1.43
N ASN A 202 -11.80 0.38 0.92
CA ASN A 202 -10.51 0.47 1.58
C ASN A 202 -9.99 1.89 1.37
N ASN A 203 -9.80 2.63 2.47
CA ASN A 203 -9.44 4.04 2.46
C ASN A 203 -8.70 4.41 3.75
N SER A 204 -8.29 5.68 3.87
CA SER A 204 -7.59 6.20 5.05
C SER A 204 -8.27 5.89 6.39
N ALA A 205 -9.59 6.02 6.50
CA ALA A 205 -10.30 5.77 7.77
C ALA A 205 -10.39 4.28 8.11
N TYR A 206 -10.63 3.45 7.10
CA TYR A 206 -10.64 1.99 7.25
C TYR A 206 -9.29 1.48 7.75
N HIS A 207 -8.20 1.97 7.17
CA HIS A 207 -6.85 1.55 7.52
C HIS A 207 -6.36 2.19 8.83
N ASP A 208 -6.76 3.43 9.14
CA ASP A 208 -6.47 4.06 10.43
C ASP A 208 -7.00 3.22 11.60
N ILE A 209 -8.22 2.70 11.48
CA ILE A 209 -8.83 1.79 12.47
C ILE A 209 -7.97 0.56 12.70
N HIS A 210 -7.37 0.01 11.65
CA HIS A 210 -6.50 -1.15 11.73
C HIS A 210 -5.21 -0.85 12.53
N HIS A 211 -4.62 0.34 12.35
CA HIS A 211 -3.43 0.79 13.09
C HIS A 211 -3.69 1.13 14.57
N GLN A 212 -4.96 1.32 14.96
CA GLN A 212 -5.28 1.51 16.38
C GLN A 212 -5.10 0.20 17.17
N LEU A 213 -4.89 0.30 18.49
CA LEU A 213 -4.62 -0.87 19.36
C LEU A 213 -5.68 -1.99 19.24
N TYR A 214 -6.94 -1.62 19.10
CA TYR A 214 -8.06 -2.56 18.90
C TYR A 214 -8.15 -3.10 17.46
N GLY A 215 -7.54 -2.41 16.50
CA GLY A 215 -7.50 -2.72 15.07
C GLY A 215 -6.66 -3.92 14.70
N SER A 216 -5.74 -4.34 15.57
CA SER A 216 -4.86 -5.51 15.36
C SER A 216 -5.55 -6.84 15.07
N LYS A 217 -6.89 -6.90 15.18
CA LYS A 217 -7.74 -8.07 14.91
C LYS A 217 -8.67 -7.90 13.69
N TYR A 218 -8.68 -6.74 13.05
CA TYR A 218 -9.67 -6.37 12.04
C TYR A 218 -9.04 -5.60 10.87
N ASN A 219 -9.79 -5.48 9.78
CA ASN A 219 -9.48 -4.63 8.63
C ASN A 219 -8.10 -4.93 7.99
N PHE A 220 -7.85 -6.20 7.68
CA PHE A 220 -6.56 -6.63 7.11
C PHE A 220 -6.46 -6.47 5.59
N SER A 221 -7.57 -6.23 4.89
CA SER A 221 -7.57 -6.13 3.43
C SER A 221 -6.78 -4.91 3.00
N GLN A 222 -6.01 -5.05 1.93
CA GLN A 222 -5.29 -3.97 1.25
C GLN A 222 -4.87 -4.44 -0.15
N PRO A 223 -4.70 -3.54 -1.12
CA PRO A 223 -4.98 -2.11 -1.05
C PRO A 223 -6.37 -1.71 -1.59
N PHE A 224 -7.13 -2.57 -2.29
CA PHE A 224 -8.30 -2.08 -3.05
C PHE A 224 -9.65 -2.29 -2.35
N PHE A 225 -10.00 -3.53 -2.00
CA PHE A 225 -11.32 -3.90 -1.52
C PHE A 225 -11.28 -4.35 -0.06
N VAL A 226 -12.45 -4.38 0.58
CA VAL A 226 -12.64 -4.91 1.94
C VAL A 226 -13.30 -6.31 1.93
N MET A 227 -13.32 -6.93 0.75
CA MET A 227 -14.08 -8.15 0.47
C MET A 227 -13.65 -9.29 1.40
N TRP A 228 -12.35 -9.52 1.56
CA TRP A 228 -11.84 -10.61 2.36
C TRP A 228 -12.14 -10.45 3.85
N ASP A 229 -12.08 -9.23 4.39
CA ASP A 229 -12.53 -8.99 5.76
C ASP A 229 -14.01 -9.31 5.96
N LYS A 230 -14.86 -9.01 4.98
CA LYS A 230 -16.29 -9.35 5.04
C LYS A 230 -16.51 -10.87 4.97
N ILE A 231 -15.81 -11.55 4.05
CA ILE A 231 -15.90 -13.01 3.90
C ILE A 231 -15.42 -13.73 5.17
N MET A 232 -14.32 -13.24 5.75
CA MET A 232 -13.64 -13.92 6.84
C MET A 232 -14.05 -13.43 8.24
N GLY A 233 -15.01 -12.51 8.32
CA GLY A 233 -15.53 -11.97 9.58
C GLY A 233 -14.54 -11.08 10.34
N THR A 234 -13.59 -10.45 9.64
CA THR A 234 -12.59 -9.53 10.23
C THR A 234 -12.85 -8.07 9.87
N TYR A 235 -14.02 -7.74 9.30
CA TYR A 235 -14.39 -6.36 9.00
C TYR A 235 -14.90 -5.63 10.25
N MET A 236 -14.29 -4.48 10.56
CA MET A 236 -14.75 -3.54 11.58
C MET A 236 -15.43 -2.35 10.91
N PRO A 237 -16.78 -2.22 11.03
CA PRO A 237 -17.50 -1.05 10.55
C PRO A 237 -17.16 0.20 11.37
N TYR A 238 -17.32 1.38 10.77
CA TYR A 238 -17.01 2.66 11.42
C TYR A 238 -17.86 3.83 10.94
N SER A 239 -17.89 4.88 11.77
CA SER A 239 -18.38 6.22 11.44
C SER A 239 -17.22 7.22 11.40
N LEU A 240 -17.35 8.24 10.55
CA LEU A 240 -16.49 9.42 10.61
C LEU A 240 -17.23 10.51 11.40
N GLU A 241 -16.59 11.00 12.45
CA GLU A 241 -17.12 12.03 13.33
C GLU A 241 -16.21 13.26 13.35
N THR A 242 -16.78 14.44 13.51
CA THR A 242 -16.02 15.68 13.67
C THR A 242 -15.53 15.80 15.11
N ARG A 243 -14.24 16.08 15.32
CA ARG A 243 -13.70 16.32 16.66
C ARG A 243 -14.05 17.71 17.18
N LYS A 244 -14.09 17.86 18.51
CA LYS A 244 -14.35 19.15 19.16
C LYS A 244 -13.30 20.21 18.83
N GLU A 245 -12.03 19.80 18.70
CA GLU A 245 -10.92 20.69 18.33
C GLU A 245 -10.69 20.80 16.80
N GLY A 246 -11.61 20.27 15.98
CA GLY A 246 -11.47 20.24 14.53
C GLY A 246 -10.78 18.97 14.01
N GLY A 247 -11.02 18.67 12.73
CA GLY A 247 -10.62 17.41 12.12
C GLY A 247 -11.67 16.32 12.25
N LEU A 248 -11.29 15.12 11.82
CA LEU A 248 -12.13 13.94 11.80
C LEU A 248 -11.59 12.88 12.76
N GLU A 249 -12.44 11.91 13.10
CA GLU A 249 -12.08 10.71 13.84
C GLU A 249 -12.87 9.53 13.29
N ALA A 250 -12.18 8.42 13.01
CA ALA A 250 -12.82 7.16 12.63
C ALA A 250 -13.18 6.37 13.90
N ARG A 251 -14.48 6.19 14.17
CA ARG A 251 -14.97 5.46 15.35
C ARG A 251 -15.58 4.11 14.95
N PRO A 252 -15.17 2.98 15.55
CA PRO A 252 -15.80 1.70 15.33
C PRO A 252 -17.29 1.69 15.73
N THR A 253 -18.16 1.22 14.84
CA THR A 253 -19.62 1.15 15.03
C THR A 253 -20.06 -0.31 15.11
N GLY A 254 -19.72 -1.00 16.19
CA GLY A 254 -20.02 -2.44 16.31
C GLY A 254 -19.40 -3.15 17.50
N VAL A 255 -18.45 -2.50 18.19
CA VAL A 255 -17.95 -2.99 19.48
C VAL A 255 -19.05 -2.75 20.51
N LYS A 256 -19.75 -3.79 20.94
CA LYS A 256 -20.53 -3.71 22.19
C LYS A 256 -19.54 -3.31 23.27
N LYS A 257 -19.82 -2.19 23.94
CA LYS A 257 -19.19 -1.89 25.24
C LYS A 257 -19.72 -2.96 26.19
N ASP A 258 -18.96 -4.03 26.34
CA ASP A 258 -19.12 -4.94 27.48
C ASP A 258 -18.65 -4.24 28.76
#